data_AF-A0A9W3AWM5-F1
#
_entry.id   AF-A0A9W3AWM5-F1
#
_cell.length_a   1.000
_cell.length_b   1.000
_cell.length_c   1.000
_cell.angle_alpha   90.00
_cell.angle_beta   90.00
_cell.angle_gamma   90.00
#
_symmetry.space_group_name_H-M   'P 1'
#
loop_
_entity.id
_entity.type
_entity.pdbx_description
1 polymer ?
#
loop_
_entity_poly.entity_id
_entity_poly.type
_entity_poly.pdbx_seq_one_letter_code
_entity_poly.pdbx_strand_id
1 'polypeptide(L)'
;MAASRALEPSWRCYSHINRNSLSARHDGENNLCNASERYIMGSPDAEKKPGTEYNPWLFSPCSVNYFTSFLKKKLSSSRGYTCLVYAVEASADIPDVSDKILGQVIKPDQQCQQFFGNDSFFCRVCINGQCVSDPYAPQLDENCAFGDRPSYSCSLFINDFMGNCYSTLGYRACCDTCNNASRPVKDCEQGDQDLRPELCTNISVCLIQQAQCCHYCSSYYTSATTSTTTTRPLIPSTSPKTKCEPGDLDLRPELCTNTSVCQTKSSLCCNFCSLHYKSANTSTTQLTSPNECVLGEPDLSPQLCTSRSICQTQPLMCCKYCSSQDNSASHLSLYTIWIYCFCIVFFLYIKTNVY
;
A
#
# COMPACT_ATOMS: atom_id res chain seq x y z
N MET A 1 6.45 2.31 17.35
CA MET A 1 7.85 2.65 17.04
C MET A 1 8.71 1.48 16.51
N ALA A 2 8.25 0.22 16.53
CA ALA A 2 9.02 -0.93 16.01
C ALA A 2 9.09 -1.01 14.46
N ALA A 3 8.09 -0.49 13.74
CA ALA A 3 8.06 -0.51 12.27
C ALA A 3 9.17 0.33 11.60
N SER A 4 9.77 1.29 12.31
CA SER A 4 10.84 2.12 11.75
C SER A 4 12.17 1.38 11.55
N ARG A 5 12.32 0.15 12.08
CA ARG A 5 13.58 -0.62 11.99
C ARG A 5 13.71 -1.44 10.71
N ALA A 6 12.62 -1.72 9.99
CA ALA A 6 12.63 -2.70 8.90
C ALA A 6 13.29 -2.21 7.59
N LEU A 7 13.24 -0.90 7.31
CA LEU A 7 13.87 -0.30 6.12
C LEU A 7 15.25 0.34 6.41
N GLU A 8 15.74 0.26 7.65
CA GLU A 8 17.03 0.84 8.07
C GLU A 8 18.25 0.30 7.30
N PRO A 9 18.37 -1.00 6.97
CA PRO A 9 19.64 -1.52 6.46
C PRO A 9 19.96 -1.08 5.02
N SER A 10 18.99 -1.16 4.10
CA SER A 10 19.24 -0.94 2.66
C SER A 10 19.62 0.51 2.33
N TRP A 11 18.84 1.48 2.84
CA TRP A 11 19.13 2.91 2.62
C TRP A 11 20.42 3.37 3.31
N ARG A 12 20.69 2.84 4.52
CA ARG A 12 21.98 3.08 5.17
C ARG A 12 23.12 2.48 4.38
N CYS A 13 22.98 1.27 3.84
CA CYS A 13 23.99 0.63 2.99
C CYS A 13 24.24 1.44 1.72
N TYR A 14 23.20 1.86 1.00
CA TYR A 14 23.35 2.70 -0.20
C TYR A 14 24.09 3.99 0.12
N SER A 15 23.68 4.67 1.19
CA SER A 15 24.34 5.89 1.64
C SER A 15 25.79 5.60 2.03
N HIS A 16 26.05 4.52 2.77
CA HIS A 16 27.37 4.11 3.22
C HIS A 16 28.32 3.83 2.04
N ILE A 17 27.85 3.08 1.04
CA ILE A 17 28.62 2.72 -0.16
C ILE A 17 28.95 3.94 -1.00
N ASN A 18 27.96 4.80 -1.30
CA ASN A 18 28.18 6.00 -2.12
C ASN A 18 29.18 6.99 -1.49
N ARG A 19 29.45 6.87 -0.19
CA ARG A 19 30.29 7.83 0.54
C ARG A 19 31.75 7.44 0.60
N ASN A 20 32.04 6.17 0.37
CA ASN A 20 33.38 5.75 -0.02
C ASN A 20 33.78 6.42 -1.35
N SER A 21 32.82 6.64 -2.27
CA SER A 21 33.06 7.42 -3.50
C SER A 21 33.31 8.92 -3.23
N LEU A 22 32.87 9.45 -2.09
CA LEU A 22 33.15 10.82 -1.62
C LEU A 22 34.34 10.89 -0.65
N SER A 23 35.17 9.83 -0.58
CA SER A 23 36.38 9.74 0.24
C SER A 23 36.16 9.79 1.75
N ALA A 24 34.94 9.59 2.25
CA ALA A 24 34.72 9.41 3.69
C ALA A 24 35.23 8.05 4.15
N ARG A 25 35.75 8.01 5.38
CA ARG A 25 36.13 6.79 6.10
C ARG A 25 35.06 6.43 7.13
N HIS A 26 35.16 5.23 7.70
CA HIS A 26 34.30 4.84 8.80
C HIS A 26 34.63 5.68 10.04
N ASP A 27 33.64 6.01 10.85
CA ASP A 27 33.87 6.67 12.14
C ASP A 27 34.67 5.72 13.04
N GLY A 28 35.69 6.23 13.71
CA GLY A 28 36.64 5.45 14.50
C GLY A 28 37.83 4.90 13.71
N GLU A 29 37.82 5.00 12.39
CA GLU A 29 38.94 4.57 11.55
C GLU A 29 39.94 5.71 11.31
N ASN A 30 40.94 5.82 12.19
CA ASN A 30 42.00 6.84 12.12
C ASN A 30 41.45 8.28 12.05
N ASN A 31 40.35 8.56 12.77
CA ASN A 31 39.75 9.88 12.90
C ASN A 31 39.19 10.09 14.32
N LEU A 32 38.76 11.32 14.62
CA LEU A 32 38.31 11.70 15.97
C LEU A 32 36.87 11.31 16.30
N CYS A 33 36.11 10.78 15.34
CA CYS A 33 34.71 10.41 15.54
C CYS A 33 34.60 9.02 16.14
N ASN A 34 33.63 8.82 17.02
CA ASN A 34 33.47 7.56 17.72
C ASN A 34 32.56 6.61 16.92
N ALA A 35 33.06 5.43 16.58
CA ALA A 35 32.30 4.37 15.89
C ALA A 35 31.01 3.99 16.65
N SER A 36 30.98 4.17 17.97
CA SER A 36 29.86 3.82 18.85
C SER A 36 28.73 4.84 18.87
N GLU A 37 28.87 5.98 18.20
CA GLU A 37 27.82 7.03 18.18
C GLU A 37 26.73 6.76 17.15
N ARG A 38 26.85 5.67 16.38
CA ARG A 38 25.83 5.20 15.42
C ARG A 38 25.49 6.20 14.32
N TYR A 39 26.41 7.09 13.94
CA TYR A 39 26.28 7.86 12.70
C TYR A 39 26.27 6.92 11.49
N ILE A 40 25.86 7.39 10.30
CA ILE A 40 25.71 6.49 9.14
C ILE A 40 27.06 5.89 8.67
N MET A 41 28.21 6.41 9.12
CA MET A 41 29.54 5.83 8.89
C MET A 41 30.13 5.13 10.12
N GLY A 42 29.36 5.02 11.21
CA GLY A 42 29.76 4.32 12.43
C GLY A 42 29.63 2.79 12.34
N SER A 43 29.92 2.12 13.45
CA SER A 43 29.80 0.66 13.52
C SER A 43 28.33 0.24 13.46
N PRO A 44 27.97 -0.78 12.63
CA PRO A 44 26.61 -1.31 12.60
C PRO A 44 26.21 -1.98 13.93
N ASP A 45 27.20 -2.49 14.67
CA ASP A 45 27.01 -3.24 15.92
C ASP A 45 26.92 -2.33 17.17
N ALA A 46 27.04 -1.01 16.98
CA ALA A 46 27.02 -0.07 18.09
C ALA A 46 25.63 -0.03 18.76
N GLU A 47 25.63 -0.22 20.09
CA GLU A 47 24.43 -0.16 20.91
C GLU A 47 23.83 1.25 20.96
N LYS A 48 22.49 1.32 20.99
CA LYS A 48 21.77 2.58 21.13
C LYS A 48 21.99 3.19 22.51
N LYS A 49 22.52 4.42 22.56
CA LYS A 49 22.70 5.20 23.79
C LYS A 49 21.70 6.37 23.84
N PRO A 50 21.30 6.83 25.05
CA PRO A 50 20.52 8.07 25.18
C PRO A 50 21.21 9.23 24.46
N GLY A 51 20.47 9.95 23.62
CA GLY A 51 21.00 11.07 22.81
C GLY A 51 21.54 10.68 21.44
N THR A 52 21.57 9.39 21.09
CA THR A 52 22.02 8.89 19.77
C THR A 52 20.88 8.32 18.92
N GLU A 53 19.63 8.60 19.29
CA GLU A 53 18.43 8.06 18.66
C GLU A 53 18.37 8.34 17.16
N TYR A 54 18.86 9.51 16.75
CA TYR A 54 18.76 10.03 15.39
C TYR A 54 20.08 9.98 14.60
N ASN A 55 21.21 9.73 15.27
CA ASN A 55 22.51 9.60 14.62
C ASN A 55 22.51 8.65 13.43
N PRO A 56 21.76 7.54 13.43
CA PRO A 56 21.73 6.63 12.28
C PRO A 56 21.14 7.23 10.99
N TRP A 57 20.64 8.47 11.04
CA TRP A 57 20.15 9.25 9.91
C TRP A 57 21.02 10.49 9.63
N LEU A 58 22.13 10.64 10.36
CA LEU A 58 22.99 11.81 10.34
C LEU A 58 24.43 11.44 10.01
N PHE A 59 25.13 12.41 9.41
CA PHE A 59 26.57 12.33 9.25
C PHE A 59 27.30 12.75 10.50
N SER A 60 28.36 12.01 10.83
CA SER A 60 29.32 12.48 11.81
C SER A 60 30.06 13.74 11.31
N PRO A 61 30.60 14.56 12.22
CA PRO A 61 31.46 15.68 11.84
C PRO A 61 32.66 15.26 10.97
N CYS A 62 33.23 14.07 11.18
CA CYS A 62 34.34 13.55 10.39
C CYS A 62 33.91 13.26 8.95
N SER A 63 32.77 12.59 8.77
CA SER A 63 32.20 12.34 7.44
C SER A 63 31.96 13.64 6.67
N VAL A 64 31.34 14.64 7.33
CA VAL A 64 31.12 15.97 6.73
C VAL A 64 32.43 16.64 6.34
N ASN A 65 33.46 16.55 7.19
CA ASN A 65 34.77 17.12 6.89
C ASN A 65 35.45 16.43 5.70
N TYR A 66 35.33 15.11 5.57
CA TYR A 66 35.83 14.36 4.42
C TYR A 66 35.13 14.80 3.13
N PHE A 67 33.80 14.86 3.12
CA PHE A 67 33.04 15.33 1.95
C PHE A 67 33.46 16.73 1.56
N THR A 68 33.53 17.65 2.54
CA THR A 68 33.91 19.04 2.31
C THR A 68 35.31 19.15 1.71
N SER A 69 36.28 18.40 2.26
CA SER A 69 37.67 18.40 1.78
C SER A 69 37.77 17.80 0.36
N PHE A 70 37.06 16.70 0.11
CA PHE A 70 37.00 16.07 -1.20
C PHE A 70 36.39 17.01 -2.25
N LEU A 71 35.23 17.60 -1.95
CA LEU A 71 34.55 18.53 -2.85
C LEU A 71 35.42 19.76 -3.14
N LYS A 72 36.03 20.39 -2.13
CA LYS A 72 36.96 21.52 -2.34
C LYS A 72 38.10 21.15 -3.28
N LYS A 73 38.72 19.98 -3.08
CA LYS A 73 39.80 19.48 -3.94
C LYS A 73 39.35 19.15 -5.36
N LYS A 74 38.12 18.65 -5.55
CA LYS A 74 37.60 18.31 -6.89
C LYS A 74 37.15 19.56 -7.64
N LEU A 75 36.48 20.49 -6.98
CA LEU A 75 36.00 21.74 -7.56
C LEU A 75 37.12 22.71 -7.94
N SER A 76 38.33 22.54 -7.38
CA SER A 76 39.50 23.30 -7.84
C SER A 76 40.07 22.82 -9.18
N SER A 77 39.55 21.72 -9.75
CA SER A 77 39.93 21.21 -11.07
C SER A 77 38.81 21.48 -12.08
N SER A 78 39.15 21.85 -13.31
CA SER A 78 38.18 22.08 -14.39
C SER A 78 37.25 20.88 -14.60
N ARG A 79 37.82 19.66 -14.62
CA ARG A 79 37.06 18.42 -14.76
C ARG A 79 36.08 18.18 -13.60
N GLY A 80 36.53 18.37 -12.36
CA GLY A 80 35.67 18.17 -11.19
C GLY A 80 34.54 19.20 -11.10
N TYR A 81 34.81 20.43 -11.51
CA TYR A 81 33.80 21.47 -11.65
C TYR A 81 32.72 21.05 -12.66
N THR A 82 33.10 20.61 -13.85
CA THR A 82 32.14 20.14 -14.87
C THR A 82 31.31 18.95 -14.39
N CYS A 83 31.90 18.00 -13.66
CA CYS A 83 31.17 16.79 -13.25
C CYS A 83 30.20 16.98 -12.06
N LEU A 84 30.39 18.00 -11.22
CA LEU A 84 29.64 18.14 -9.96
C LEU A 84 28.78 19.39 -9.87
N VAL A 85 29.03 20.41 -10.69
CA VAL A 85 28.32 21.70 -10.63
C VAL A 85 27.12 21.75 -11.56
N TYR A 86 27.22 21.14 -12.75
CA TYR A 86 26.11 21.15 -13.69
C TYR A 86 25.02 20.18 -13.23
N ALA A 87 23.83 20.72 -13.01
CA ALA A 87 22.64 19.90 -12.79
C ALA A 87 22.36 19.08 -14.06
N VAL A 88 22.13 17.80 -13.87
CA VAL A 88 21.59 16.93 -14.92
C VAL A 88 20.07 16.95 -14.76
N GLU A 89 19.35 17.18 -15.85
CA GLU A 89 17.90 17.05 -15.83
C GLU A 89 17.54 15.61 -15.47
N ALA A 90 16.70 15.43 -14.45
CA ALA A 90 16.21 14.12 -14.09
C ALA A 90 15.44 13.54 -15.28
N SER A 91 15.65 12.25 -15.57
CA SER A 91 14.83 11.57 -16.58
C SER A 91 13.36 11.67 -16.20
N ALA A 92 12.49 11.91 -17.19
CA ALA A 92 11.05 11.92 -16.99
C ALA A 92 10.50 10.59 -16.43
N ASP A 93 11.28 9.50 -16.55
CA ASP A 93 10.95 8.18 -16.01
C ASP A 93 11.24 8.04 -14.50
N ILE A 94 11.94 9.00 -13.90
CA ILE A 94 12.26 8.97 -12.46
C ILE A 94 11.15 9.72 -11.71
N PRO A 95 10.34 9.03 -10.88
CA PRO A 95 9.28 9.70 -10.15
C PRO A 95 9.85 10.66 -9.11
N ASP A 96 9.22 11.82 -8.98
CA ASP A 96 9.46 12.71 -7.85
C ASP A 96 8.85 12.10 -6.58
N VAL A 97 9.70 11.95 -5.57
CA VAL A 97 9.36 11.40 -4.25
C VAL A 97 9.71 12.38 -3.12
N SER A 98 10.02 13.63 -3.45
CA SER A 98 10.45 14.65 -2.48
C SER A 98 9.38 15.00 -1.44
N ASP A 99 8.10 14.84 -1.78
CA ASP A 99 6.94 15.08 -0.94
C ASP A 99 6.48 13.85 -0.13
N LYS A 100 7.10 12.69 -0.36
CA LYS A 100 6.66 11.40 0.19
C LYS A 100 7.69 10.86 1.16
N ILE A 101 7.26 10.60 2.39
CA ILE A 101 8.07 9.77 3.30
C ILE A 101 7.85 8.30 2.98
N LEU A 102 8.91 7.49 3.07
CA LEU A 102 8.87 6.08 2.66
C LEU A 102 7.78 5.28 3.39
N GLY A 103 7.51 5.61 4.65
CA GLY A 103 6.43 4.99 5.43
C GLY A 103 5.00 5.34 4.98
N GLN A 104 4.80 6.38 4.16
CA GLN A 104 3.51 6.67 3.52
C GLN A 104 3.33 5.88 2.22
N VAL A 105 4.43 5.50 1.56
CA VAL A 105 4.41 4.79 0.28
C VAL A 105 4.40 3.28 0.46
N ILE A 106 5.18 2.78 1.43
CA ILE A 106 5.34 1.35 1.68
C ILE A 106 4.71 1.02 3.03
N LYS A 107 3.58 0.31 2.98
CA LYS A 107 2.83 -0.12 4.17
C LYS A 107 3.65 -1.10 5.01
N PRO A 108 3.40 -1.22 6.33
CA PRO A 108 4.16 -2.12 7.21
C PRO A 108 4.27 -3.56 6.69
N ASP A 109 3.18 -4.15 6.19
CA ASP A 109 3.20 -5.50 5.61
C ASP A 109 4.16 -5.59 4.41
N GLN A 110 4.12 -4.61 3.51
CA GLN A 110 5.01 -4.57 2.34
C GLN A 110 6.48 -4.44 2.75
N GLN A 111 6.79 -3.71 3.83
CA GLN A 111 8.15 -3.64 4.37
C GLN A 111 8.61 -5.02 4.89
N CYS A 112 7.74 -5.73 5.60
CA CYS A 112 8.00 -7.10 6.05
C CYS A 112 8.21 -8.06 4.86
N GLN A 113 7.39 -7.95 3.82
CA GLN A 113 7.50 -8.78 2.62
C GLN A 113 8.82 -8.55 1.88
N GLN A 114 9.25 -7.30 1.76
CA GLN A 114 10.53 -6.94 1.14
C GLN A 114 11.73 -7.49 1.90
N PHE A 115 11.63 -7.61 3.23
CA PHE A 115 12.75 -8.01 4.07
C PHE A 115 12.81 -9.53 4.33
N PHE A 116 11.65 -10.16 4.56
CA PHE A 116 11.53 -11.55 5.00
C PHE A 116 10.86 -12.47 3.95
N GLY A 117 10.42 -11.92 2.81
CA GLY A 117 9.76 -12.66 1.74
C GLY A 117 8.24 -12.49 1.73
N ASN A 118 7.60 -12.82 0.60
CA ASN A 118 6.19 -12.51 0.31
C ASN A 118 5.17 -13.00 1.35
N ASP A 119 5.50 -14.06 2.09
CA ASP A 119 4.62 -14.65 3.12
C ASP A 119 4.74 -13.95 4.49
N SER A 120 5.53 -12.88 4.59
CA SER A 120 5.77 -12.16 5.83
C SER A 120 4.84 -10.97 6.00
N PHE A 121 4.34 -10.75 7.22
CA PHE A 121 3.40 -9.67 7.53
C PHE A 121 3.85 -8.89 8.77
N PHE A 122 3.40 -7.65 8.86
CA PHE A 122 3.58 -6.86 10.06
C PHE A 122 2.78 -7.49 11.20
N CYS A 123 3.44 -7.70 12.34
CA CYS A 123 2.78 -8.20 13.53
C CYS A 123 1.77 -7.18 14.06
N ARG A 124 0.49 -7.43 13.81
CA ARG A 124 -0.63 -6.60 14.30
C ARG A 124 -1.10 -7.02 15.69
N VAL A 125 -1.03 -8.32 16.00
CA VAL A 125 -1.54 -8.90 17.25
C VAL A 125 -0.45 -9.72 17.95
N CYS A 126 -0.32 -9.51 19.26
CA CYS A 126 0.47 -10.37 20.14
C CYS A 126 -0.46 -11.30 20.92
N ILE A 127 -0.35 -12.61 20.68
CA ILE A 127 -1.03 -13.63 21.49
C ILE A 127 0.02 -14.23 22.42
N ASN A 128 -0.19 -14.15 23.74
CA ASN A 128 0.76 -14.64 24.76
C ASN A 128 2.19 -14.07 24.63
N GLY A 129 2.31 -12.80 24.23
CA GLY A 129 3.61 -12.14 24.00
C GLY A 129 4.31 -12.58 22.72
N GLN A 130 3.71 -13.48 21.93
CA GLN A 130 4.20 -13.86 20.61
C GLN A 130 3.41 -13.14 19.52
N CYS A 131 4.16 -12.49 18.64
CA CYS A 131 3.65 -11.90 17.43
C CYS A 131 3.21 -12.99 16.47
N VAL A 132 1.91 -13.09 16.19
CA VAL A 132 1.37 -14.07 15.23
C VAL A 132 0.70 -13.35 14.07
N SER A 133 0.99 -13.80 12.86
CA SER A 133 0.19 -13.45 11.68
C SER A 133 -1.06 -14.32 11.74
N ASP A 134 -2.16 -13.74 12.21
CA ASP A 134 -3.45 -14.41 12.25
C ASP A 134 -4.31 -13.86 11.10
N PRO A 135 -4.68 -14.68 10.09
CA PRO A 135 -5.58 -14.24 9.02
C PRO A 135 -6.98 -13.89 9.53
N TYR A 136 -7.32 -14.25 10.77
CA TYR A 136 -8.54 -13.86 11.48
C TYR A 136 -8.31 -12.70 12.46
N ALA A 137 -7.11 -12.12 12.52
CA ALA A 137 -6.90 -10.89 13.27
C ALA A 137 -7.92 -9.85 12.80
N PRO A 138 -8.64 -9.17 13.71
CA PRO A 138 -9.57 -8.12 13.32
C PRO A 138 -8.85 -7.14 12.41
N GLN A 139 -9.51 -6.69 11.34
CA GLN A 139 -9.01 -5.54 10.59
C GLN A 139 -9.08 -4.33 11.52
N LEU A 140 -8.01 -4.10 12.27
CA LEU A 140 -7.89 -2.90 13.09
C LEU A 140 -7.78 -1.73 12.14
N ASP A 141 -8.60 -0.71 12.39
CA ASP A 141 -8.32 0.63 11.87
C ASP A 141 -6.92 1.01 12.35
N GLU A 142 -6.01 1.26 11.40
CA GLU A 142 -4.62 1.63 11.69
C GLU A 142 -4.54 2.93 12.51
N ASN A 143 -5.58 3.77 12.47
CA ASN A 143 -5.72 4.96 13.30
C ASN A 143 -6.18 4.65 14.74
N CYS A 144 -6.64 3.42 15.00
CA CYS A 144 -7.15 2.96 16.28
C CYS A 144 -6.41 1.72 16.82
N ALA A 145 -5.13 1.57 16.47
CA ALA A 145 -4.35 0.38 16.81
C ALA A 145 -4.33 0.01 18.31
N PHE A 146 -4.55 0.99 19.20
CA PHE A 146 -4.46 0.84 20.66
C PHE A 146 -5.81 0.99 21.37
N GLY A 147 -6.90 1.14 20.63
CA GLY A 147 -8.22 1.44 21.18
C GLY A 147 -8.29 2.81 21.87
N ASP A 148 -9.22 2.93 22.82
CA ASP A 148 -9.46 4.16 23.58
C ASP A 148 -8.31 4.52 24.52
N ARG A 149 -8.10 5.82 24.72
CA ARG A 149 -7.08 6.32 25.65
C ARG A 149 -7.53 6.06 27.10
N PRO A 150 -6.75 5.34 27.93
CA PRO A 150 -7.20 4.83 29.25
C PRO A 150 -7.49 5.91 30.30
N SER A 151 -6.97 7.13 30.11
CA SER A 151 -7.22 8.27 31.00
C SER A 151 -8.42 9.12 30.58
N TYR A 152 -9.16 8.71 29.54
CA TYR A 152 -10.21 9.49 28.92
C TYR A 152 -11.53 8.72 29.01
N SER A 153 -12.58 9.32 29.57
CA SER A 153 -13.89 8.68 29.67
C SER A 153 -14.62 8.80 28.33
N CYS A 154 -14.23 7.95 27.38
CA CYS A 154 -14.72 7.98 26.01
C CYS A 154 -16.23 7.76 25.92
N SER A 155 -16.80 6.91 26.78
CA SER A 155 -18.25 6.71 26.85
C SER A 155 -18.98 8.00 27.25
N LEU A 156 -18.52 8.72 28.28
CA LEU A 156 -19.14 9.98 28.69
C LEU A 156 -18.96 11.07 27.64
N PHE A 157 -17.77 11.17 27.05
CA PHE A 157 -17.44 12.16 26.04
C PHE A 157 -18.28 12.01 24.75
N ILE A 158 -18.52 10.76 24.34
CA ILE A 158 -19.32 10.46 23.14
C ILE A 158 -20.82 10.56 23.45
N ASN A 159 -21.25 10.17 24.66
CA ASN A 159 -22.64 10.33 25.10
C ASN A 159 -23.04 11.81 25.24
N ASP A 160 -22.10 12.69 25.57
CA ASP A 160 -22.34 14.15 25.62
C ASP A 160 -22.59 14.71 24.22
N PHE A 161 -21.76 14.31 23.24
CA PHE A 161 -21.97 14.66 21.84
C PHE A 161 -21.32 13.65 20.89
N MET A 162 -22.13 12.88 20.17
CA MET A 162 -21.63 11.84 19.25
C MET A 162 -20.82 12.41 18.07
N GLY A 163 -21.03 13.70 17.73
CA GLY A 163 -20.20 14.42 16.75
C GLY A 163 -18.72 14.49 17.12
N ASN A 164 -18.38 14.30 18.39
CA ASN A 164 -16.99 14.22 18.84
C ASN A 164 -16.19 13.11 18.14
N CYS A 165 -16.86 12.03 17.71
CA CYS A 165 -16.25 10.94 16.96
C CYS A 165 -15.76 11.32 15.57
N TYR A 166 -16.23 12.44 15.03
CA TYR A 166 -15.81 12.93 13.73
C TYR A 166 -14.76 14.04 13.83
N SER A 167 -14.46 14.50 15.04
CA SER A 167 -13.31 15.36 15.28
C SER A 167 -12.02 14.52 15.31
N THR A 168 -10.95 14.98 14.65
CA THR A 168 -9.66 14.25 14.61
C THR A 168 -9.11 13.96 16.01
N LEU A 169 -9.33 14.87 16.97
CA LEU A 169 -8.89 14.71 18.36
C LEU A 169 -9.77 13.73 19.13
N GLY A 170 -11.10 13.86 19.01
CA GLY A 170 -12.04 12.97 19.69
C GLY A 170 -11.94 11.55 19.16
N TYR A 171 -11.87 11.37 17.85
CA TYR A 171 -11.63 10.06 17.24
C TYR A 171 -10.31 9.46 17.73
N ARG A 172 -9.18 10.18 17.66
CA ARG A 172 -7.89 9.63 18.13
C ARG A 172 -7.87 9.28 19.62
N ALA A 173 -8.63 9.99 20.45
CA ALA A 173 -8.72 9.70 21.87
C ALA A 173 -9.65 8.52 22.17
N CYS A 174 -10.69 8.32 21.37
CA CYS A 174 -11.82 7.44 21.64
C CYS A 174 -12.23 6.57 20.45
N CYS A 175 -11.26 6.12 19.68
CA CYS A 175 -11.53 5.49 18.40
C CYS A 175 -12.28 4.16 18.54
N ASP A 176 -12.09 3.41 19.62
CA ASP A 176 -12.76 2.12 19.83
C ASP A 176 -14.23 2.35 20.19
N THR A 177 -14.51 3.26 21.15
CA THR A 177 -15.88 3.66 21.43
C THR A 177 -16.54 4.30 20.20
N CYS A 178 -15.82 5.12 19.44
CA CYS A 178 -16.35 5.73 18.22
C CYS A 178 -16.65 4.71 17.13
N ASN A 179 -15.79 3.72 16.91
CA ASN A 179 -16.05 2.66 15.92
C ASN A 179 -17.27 1.82 16.30
N ASN A 180 -17.55 1.68 17.60
CA ASN A 180 -18.74 0.99 18.10
C ASN A 180 -20.02 1.87 18.09
N ALA A 181 -19.88 3.19 18.23
CA ALA A 181 -21.02 4.12 18.34
C ALA A 181 -21.42 4.79 17.01
N SER A 182 -20.44 5.19 16.19
CA SER A 182 -20.66 5.90 14.93
C SER A 182 -21.11 4.94 13.83
N ARG A 183 -22.01 5.41 12.97
CA ARG A 183 -22.38 4.69 11.75
C ARG A 183 -21.76 5.40 10.56
N PRO A 184 -21.14 4.69 9.60
CA PRO A 184 -20.58 5.29 8.40
C PRO A 184 -21.72 5.68 7.44
N VAL A 185 -22.46 6.72 7.78
CA VAL A 185 -23.43 7.34 6.89
C VAL A 185 -22.72 8.51 6.21
N LYS A 186 -22.48 8.36 4.91
CA LYS A 186 -21.89 9.41 4.07
C LYS A 186 -22.78 10.66 4.13
N ASP A 187 -22.16 11.82 4.29
CA ASP A 187 -22.81 13.13 4.45
C ASP A 187 -23.51 13.35 5.83
N CYS A 188 -23.18 12.52 6.83
CA CYS A 188 -23.63 12.64 8.23
C CYS A 188 -22.45 12.74 9.22
N GLU A 189 -21.31 13.25 8.76
CA GLU A 189 -20.05 13.27 9.53
C GLU A 189 -20.01 14.33 10.64
N GLN A 190 -21.08 15.09 10.91
CA GLN A 190 -21.11 16.05 12.02
C GLN A 190 -21.82 15.50 13.26
N GLY A 191 -21.84 14.18 13.40
CA GLY A 191 -22.63 13.50 14.40
C GLY A 191 -24.01 13.22 13.85
N ASP A 192 -24.61 12.12 14.29
CA ASP A 192 -26.03 11.84 14.15
C ASP A 192 -26.87 12.90 14.91
N GLN A 193 -26.71 14.17 14.57
CA GLN A 193 -27.57 15.27 14.99
C GLN A 193 -28.41 15.65 13.79
N ASP A 194 -29.70 15.83 14.06
CA ASP A 194 -30.61 16.42 13.11
C ASP A 194 -30.29 17.93 13.06
N LEU A 195 -29.71 18.42 11.97
CA LEU A 195 -29.40 19.84 11.78
C LEU A 195 -30.66 20.71 11.86
N ARG A 196 -31.82 20.10 11.56
CA ARG A 196 -33.15 20.70 11.63
C ARG A 196 -34.17 19.70 12.18
N PRO A 197 -34.17 19.45 13.50
CA PRO A 197 -35.03 18.42 14.11
C PRO A 197 -36.51 18.62 13.78
N GLU A 198 -36.94 19.87 13.58
CA GLU A 198 -38.31 20.21 13.20
C GLU A 198 -38.73 19.67 11.83
N LEU A 199 -37.78 19.41 10.92
CA LEU A 199 -38.05 18.81 9.61
C LEU A 199 -38.01 17.28 9.67
N CYS A 200 -37.40 16.70 10.69
CA CYS A 200 -37.15 15.26 10.82
C CYS A 200 -38.35 14.52 11.44
N THR A 201 -39.53 14.71 10.86
CA THR A 201 -40.78 14.08 11.33
C THR A 201 -41.34 13.05 10.36
N ASN A 202 -40.88 13.07 9.10
CA ASN A 202 -41.36 12.20 8.04
C ASN A 202 -40.23 11.36 7.44
N ILE A 203 -40.48 10.07 7.23
CA ILE A 203 -39.54 9.12 6.61
C ILE A 203 -39.06 9.59 5.22
N SER A 204 -39.88 10.35 4.48
CA SER A 204 -39.49 10.86 3.17
C SER A 204 -38.25 11.76 3.22
N VAL A 205 -38.00 12.39 4.37
CA VAL A 205 -36.80 13.22 4.59
C VAL A 205 -35.53 12.38 4.57
N CYS A 206 -35.60 11.10 4.97
CA CYS A 206 -34.48 10.17 4.88
C CYS A 206 -34.13 9.75 3.45
N LEU A 207 -35.05 9.93 2.51
CA LEU A 207 -34.83 9.62 1.09
C LEU A 207 -34.32 10.83 0.31
N ILE A 208 -34.66 12.05 0.75
CA ILE A 208 -34.41 13.28 -0.03
C ILE A 208 -33.33 14.15 0.61
N GLN A 209 -33.21 14.14 1.95
CA GLN A 209 -32.35 15.05 2.72
C GLN A 209 -31.72 14.33 3.91
N GLN A 210 -31.16 13.14 3.67
CA GLN A 210 -30.57 12.29 4.72
C GLN A 210 -29.57 13.05 5.61
N ALA A 211 -28.74 13.91 5.00
CA ALA A 211 -27.75 14.74 5.70
C ALA A 211 -28.33 15.74 6.72
N GLN A 212 -29.62 16.10 6.63
CA GLN A 212 -30.26 17.04 7.56
C GLN A 212 -30.90 16.34 8.77
N CYS A 213 -31.12 15.03 8.69
CA CYS A 213 -31.89 14.24 9.64
C CYS A 213 -31.20 12.92 9.99
N CYS A 214 -29.88 12.95 10.19
CA CYS A 214 -29.07 11.76 10.36
C CYS A 214 -29.51 10.90 11.55
N HIS A 215 -29.86 11.53 12.69
CA HIS A 215 -30.32 10.81 13.88
C HIS A 215 -31.66 10.12 13.63
N TYR A 216 -32.64 10.88 13.16
CA TYR A 216 -33.98 10.40 12.88
C TYR A 216 -33.94 9.23 11.89
N CYS A 217 -33.20 9.38 10.79
CA CYS A 217 -33.09 8.35 9.78
C CYS A 217 -32.36 7.11 10.27
N SER A 218 -31.27 7.26 11.02
CA SER A 218 -30.54 6.14 11.64
C SER A 218 -31.43 5.33 12.61
N SER A 219 -32.20 6.03 13.46
CA SER A 219 -33.13 5.40 14.40
C SER A 219 -34.28 4.66 13.70
N TYR A 220 -34.79 5.23 12.60
CA TYR A 220 -35.86 4.65 11.81
C TYR A 220 -35.42 3.34 11.14
N TYR A 221 -34.27 3.34 10.45
CA TYR A 221 -33.76 2.13 9.80
C TYR A 221 -33.42 1.01 10.79
N THR A 222 -32.94 1.36 11.99
CA THR A 222 -32.69 0.39 13.05
C THR A 222 -34.00 -0.23 13.57
N SER A 223 -35.05 0.57 13.77
CA SER A 223 -36.35 0.10 14.26
C SER A 223 -37.11 -0.75 13.24
N ALA A 224 -37.03 -0.41 11.94
CA ALA A 224 -37.64 -1.18 10.86
C ALA A 224 -37.04 -2.59 10.72
N THR A 225 -35.73 -2.72 10.98
CA THR A 225 -35.02 -4.00 10.96
C THR A 225 -35.47 -4.90 12.12
N THR A 226 -35.78 -4.33 13.28
CA THR A 226 -36.25 -5.10 14.45
C THR A 226 -37.72 -5.53 14.34
N SER A 227 -38.59 -4.70 13.73
CA SER A 227 -40.03 -4.98 13.62
C SER A 227 -40.43 -6.02 12.55
N THR A 228 -39.52 -6.45 11.67
CA THR A 228 -39.82 -7.49 10.67
C THR A 228 -39.56 -8.92 11.17
N THR A 229 -39.13 -9.09 12.44
CA THR A 229 -38.95 -10.42 13.05
C THR A 229 -40.15 -10.78 13.92
N THR A 230 -41.34 -10.95 13.32
CA THR A 230 -42.41 -11.72 13.98
C THR A 230 -42.03 -13.19 13.92
N THR A 231 -41.57 -13.70 15.05
CA THR A 231 -41.17 -15.09 15.30
C THR A 231 -42.33 -16.05 15.00
N ARG A 232 -42.38 -16.55 13.76
CA ARG A 232 -43.05 -17.82 13.45
C ARG A 232 -42.09 -18.94 13.87
N PRO A 233 -42.55 -19.99 14.58
CA PRO A 233 -41.68 -21.09 15.00
C PRO A 233 -40.95 -21.69 13.80
N LEU A 234 -39.61 -21.64 13.84
CA LEU A 234 -38.75 -22.32 12.88
C LEU A 234 -38.87 -23.82 13.10
N ILE A 235 -39.64 -24.45 12.22
CA ILE A 235 -39.38 -25.84 11.83
C ILE A 235 -37.97 -25.83 11.20
N PRO A 236 -37.05 -26.74 11.60
CA PRO A 236 -35.73 -26.82 11.02
C PRO A 236 -35.87 -27.15 9.52
N SER A 237 -35.65 -26.15 8.67
CA SER A 237 -35.59 -26.38 7.22
C SER A 237 -34.27 -27.05 6.90
N THR A 238 -34.37 -28.36 6.74
CA THR A 238 -33.40 -29.24 6.12
C THR A 238 -32.92 -28.71 4.77
N SER A 239 -31.59 -28.71 4.61
CA SER A 239 -30.81 -28.69 3.37
C SER A 239 -30.59 -27.33 2.66
N PRO A 240 -29.33 -26.98 2.35
CA PRO A 240 -29.00 -25.81 1.51
C PRO A 240 -29.61 -25.97 0.11
N LYS A 241 -30.43 -25.01 -0.32
CA LYS A 241 -30.83 -24.91 -1.73
C LYS A 241 -29.56 -24.69 -2.56
N THR A 242 -29.22 -25.69 -3.37
CA THR A 242 -27.98 -25.75 -4.17
C THR A 242 -28.12 -25.06 -5.53
N LYS A 243 -29.29 -24.50 -5.85
CA LYS A 243 -29.57 -23.83 -7.13
C LYS A 243 -30.35 -22.54 -6.90
N CYS A 244 -29.88 -21.47 -7.54
CA CYS A 244 -30.57 -20.18 -7.64
C CYS A 244 -31.76 -20.30 -8.59
N GLU A 245 -32.91 -19.75 -8.22
CA GLU A 245 -34.02 -19.54 -9.13
C GLU A 245 -33.97 -18.12 -9.74
N PRO A 246 -34.49 -17.92 -10.97
CA PRO A 246 -34.57 -16.60 -11.58
C PRO A 246 -35.39 -15.64 -10.69
N GLY A 247 -34.74 -14.61 -10.16
CA GLY A 247 -35.33 -13.64 -9.24
C GLY A 247 -34.74 -13.65 -7.82
N ASP A 248 -33.89 -14.64 -7.50
CA ASP A 248 -33.18 -14.66 -6.22
C ASP A 248 -32.18 -13.50 -6.09
N LEU A 249 -32.14 -12.86 -4.92
CA LEU A 249 -31.25 -11.75 -4.59
C LEU A 249 -29.83 -12.24 -4.27
N ASP A 250 -28.84 -11.38 -4.52
CA ASP A 250 -27.45 -11.64 -4.14
C ASP A 250 -27.29 -11.56 -2.61
N LEU A 251 -26.83 -12.64 -2.00
CA LEU A 251 -26.61 -12.71 -0.54
C LEU A 251 -25.34 -11.96 -0.12
N ARG A 252 -24.35 -11.83 -1.03
CA ARG A 252 -23.09 -11.08 -0.81
C ARG A 252 -22.67 -10.29 -2.06
N PRO A 253 -23.37 -9.18 -2.38
CA PRO A 253 -23.12 -8.38 -3.60
C PRO A 253 -21.66 -7.94 -3.77
N GLU A 254 -20.95 -7.70 -2.67
CA GLU A 254 -19.54 -7.28 -2.66
C GLU A 254 -18.57 -8.32 -3.22
N LEU A 255 -18.95 -9.60 -3.21
CA LEU A 255 -18.16 -10.69 -3.81
C LEU A 255 -18.50 -10.89 -5.29
N CYS A 256 -19.61 -10.33 -5.78
CA CYS A 256 -20.16 -10.57 -7.11
C CYS A 256 -19.56 -9.62 -8.17
N THR A 257 -18.24 -9.44 -8.18
CA THR A 257 -17.54 -8.54 -9.11
C THR A 257 -16.84 -9.26 -10.25
N ASN A 258 -16.65 -10.58 -10.13
CA ASN A 258 -15.93 -11.39 -11.11
C ASN A 258 -16.76 -12.62 -11.52
N THR A 259 -16.82 -12.90 -12.82
CA THR A 259 -17.56 -14.03 -13.41
C THR A 259 -17.16 -15.40 -12.84
N SER A 260 -15.92 -15.57 -12.37
CA SER A 260 -15.45 -16.82 -11.73
C SER A 260 -16.27 -17.22 -10.49
N VAL A 261 -16.88 -16.26 -9.80
CA VAL A 261 -17.79 -16.52 -8.67
C VAL A 261 -19.02 -17.31 -9.11
N CYS A 262 -19.46 -17.16 -10.36
CA CYS A 262 -20.58 -17.92 -10.90
C CYS A 262 -20.30 -19.39 -11.15
N GLN A 263 -19.02 -19.80 -11.14
CA GLN A 263 -18.62 -21.20 -11.26
C GLN A 263 -18.42 -21.87 -9.91
N THR A 264 -17.96 -21.12 -8.90
CA THR A 264 -17.53 -21.68 -7.61
C THR A 264 -18.49 -21.41 -6.47
N LYS A 265 -19.25 -20.30 -6.53
CA LYS A 265 -20.09 -19.79 -5.43
C LYS A 265 -21.37 -19.12 -5.94
N SER A 266 -22.00 -19.69 -6.96
CA SER A 266 -23.19 -19.11 -7.61
C SER A 266 -24.34 -18.82 -6.64
N SER A 267 -24.50 -19.63 -5.57
CA SER A 267 -25.54 -19.45 -4.56
C SER A 267 -25.41 -18.17 -3.73
N LEU A 268 -24.25 -17.50 -3.75
CA LEU A 268 -24.04 -16.23 -3.07
C LEU A 268 -24.33 -15.01 -3.96
N CYS A 269 -24.41 -15.22 -5.28
CA CYS A 269 -24.46 -14.19 -6.33
C CYS A 269 -25.49 -14.55 -7.41
N CYS A 270 -26.69 -14.95 -7.00
CA CYS A 270 -27.71 -15.49 -7.89
C CYS A 270 -28.15 -14.53 -9.01
N ASN A 271 -28.34 -13.25 -8.71
CA ASN A 271 -28.80 -12.26 -9.67
C ASN A 271 -27.69 -11.91 -10.66
N PHE A 272 -26.48 -11.62 -10.14
CA PHE A 272 -25.29 -11.34 -10.95
C PHE A 272 -25.01 -12.47 -11.97
N CYS A 273 -25.04 -13.72 -11.51
CA CYS A 273 -24.77 -14.87 -12.38
C CYS A 273 -25.87 -15.13 -13.40
N SER A 274 -27.14 -14.92 -13.03
CA SER A 274 -28.27 -15.04 -13.96
C SER A 274 -28.18 -14.04 -15.12
N LEU A 275 -27.80 -12.79 -14.85
CA LEU A 275 -27.57 -11.77 -15.88
C LEU A 275 -26.40 -12.13 -16.79
N HIS A 276 -25.30 -12.63 -16.22
CA HIS A 276 -24.13 -13.03 -17.00
C HIS A 276 -24.44 -14.19 -17.97
N TYR A 277 -25.16 -15.23 -17.53
CA TYR A 277 -25.52 -16.36 -18.40
C TYR A 277 -26.50 -15.97 -19.52
N LYS A 278 -27.40 -15.01 -19.29
CA LYS A 278 -28.29 -14.48 -20.34
C LYS A 278 -27.53 -13.72 -21.43
N SER A 279 -26.50 -12.96 -21.05
CA SER A 279 -25.65 -12.23 -22.00
C SER A 279 -24.84 -13.16 -22.89
N ALA A 280 -24.24 -14.22 -22.31
CA ALA A 280 -23.43 -15.19 -23.04
C ALA A 280 -24.20 -15.98 -24.12
N ASN A 281 -25.50 -16.24 -23.91
CA ASN A 281 -26.32 -16.97 -24.87
C ASN A 281 -26.75 -16.16 -26.10
N THR A 282 -26.42 -14.85 -26.16
CA THR A 282 -26.80 -13.97 -27.29
C THR A 282 -25.62 -13.69 -28.24
N SER A 283 -24.42 -14.23 -27.98
CA SER A 283 -23.27 -14.10 -28.87
C SER A 283 -22.48 -15.39 -28.90
N THR A 284 -22.78 -16.23 -29.88
CA THR A 284 -21.95 -17.39 -30.20
C THR A 284 -21.68 -17.42 -31.70
N THR A 285 -20.72 -16.62 -32.13
CA THR A 285 -19.86 -16.98 -33.27
C THR A 285 -18.61 -17.61 -32.64
N GLN A 286 -18.42 -18.91 -32.84
CA GLN A 286 -17.25 -19.63 -32.34
C GLN A 286 -15.96 -19.03 -32.93
N LEU A 287 -15.09 -18.53 -32.06
CA LEU A 287 -13.68 -18.36 -32.36
C LEU A 287 -12.91 -19.32 -31.46
N THR A 288 -12.42 -20.41 -32.04
CA THR A 288 -11.39 -21.25 -31.44
C THR A 288 -10.11 -20.44 -31.31
N SER A 289 -9.62 -20.31 -30.08
CA SER A 289 -8.40 -19.61 -29.70
C SER A 289 -7.13 -20.32 -30.19
N PRO A 290 -6.21 -19.60 -30.85
CA PRO A 290 -4.78 -19.78 -30.70
C PRO A 290 -4.25 -18.71 -29.72
N ASN A 291 -3.44 -19.12 -28.75
CA ASN A 291 -2.84 -18.23 -27.74
C ASN A 291 -1.61 -17.45 -28.24
N GLU A 292 -1.41 -17.33 -29.56
CA GLU A 292 -0.22 -16.69 -30.13
C GLU A 292 -0.59 -15.79 -31.29
N CYS A 293 -0.05 -14.56 -31.28
CA CYS A 293 -0.12 -13.64 -32.40
C CYS A 293 0.60 -14.25 -33.61
N VAL A 294 -0.12 -14.46 -34.72
CA VAL A 294 0.51 -14.91 -35.96
C VAL A 294 1.14 -13.69 -36.64
N LEU A 295 2.40 -13.83 -37.06
CA LEU A 295 3.14 -12.78 -37.75
C LEU A 295 2.38 -12.30 -38.99
N GLY A 296 1.87 -11.07 -38.96
CA GLY A 296 1.08 -10.47 -40.05
C GLY A 296 -0.38 -10.16 -39.71
N GLU A 297 -0.88 -10.54 -38.53
CA GLU A 297 -2.23 -10.14 -38.10
C GLU A 297 -2.31 -8.63 -37.77
N PRO A 298 -3.40 -7.95 -38.16
CA PRO A 298 -3.61 -6.54 -37.84
C PRO A 298 -3.94 -6.36 -36.36
N ASP A 299 -3.59 -5.19 -35.81
CA ASP A 299 -3.95 -4.84 -34.44
C ASP A 299 -5.47 -4.71 -34.31
N LEU A 300 -6.06 -5.37 -33.30
CA LEU A 300 -7.49 -5.30 -33.01
C LEU A 300 -7.91 -3.91 -32.50
N SER A 301 -6.98 -3.17 -31.87
CA SER A 301 -7.22 -1.78 -31.43
C SER A 301 -5.96 -0.91 -31.58
N PRO A 302 -5.63 -0.47 -32.82
CA PRO A 302 -4.38 0.25 -33.11
C PRO A 302 -4.18 1.52 -32.27
N GLN A 303 -5.28 2.19 -31.92
CA GLN A 303 -5.28 3.41 -31.11
C GLN A 303 -4.84 3.20 -29.65
N LEU A 304 -4.94 1.98 -29.14
CA LEU A 304 -4.43 1.65 -27.81
C LEU A 304 -2.92 1.33 -27.86
N CYS A 305 -2.39 0.87 -29.00
CA CYS A 305 -1.03 0.39 -29.19
C CYS A 305 0.03 1.52 -29.25
N THR A 306 0.06 2.40 -28.24
CA THR A 306 0.97 3.55 -28.16
C THR A 306 2.11 3.37 -27.15
N SER A 307 1.99 2.38 -26.26
CA SER A 307 2.97 2.11 -25.20
C SER A 307 3.48 0.68 -25.22
N ARG A 308 4.76 0.49 -24.90
CA ARG A 308 5.41 -0.82 -24.78
C ARG A 308 4.81 -1.70 -23.69
N SER A 309 4.22 -1.11 -22.65
CA SER A 309 3.61 -1.86 -21.54
C SER A 309 2.42 -2.72 -21.98
N ILE A 310 1.74 -2.35 -23.07
CA ILE A 310 0.62 -3.12 -23.63
C ILE A 310 1.07 -4.48 -24.16
N CYS A 311 2.30 -4.61 -24.63
CA CYS A 311 2.84 -5.90 -25.08
C CYS A 311 3.02 -6.89 -23.93
N GLN A 312 3.11 -6.42 -22.68
CA GLN A 312 3.24 -7.27 -21.50
C GLN A 312 1.88 -7.66 -20.92
N THR A 313 0.88 -6.77 -21.03
CA THR A 313 -0.43 -6.97 -20.37
C THR A 313 -1.50 -7.48 -21.32
N GLN A 314 -1.46 -7.10 -22.60
CA GLN A 314 -2.49 -7.41 -23.60
C GLN A 314 -1.89 -7.58 -25.01
N PRO A 315 -0.96 -8.52 -25.22
CA PRO A 315 -0.24 -8.67 -26.50
C PRO A 315 -1.16 -8.93 -27.70
N LEU A 316 -2.28 -9.64 -27.47
CA LEU A 316 -3.24 -9.99 -28.52
C LEU A 316 -3.99 -8.78 -29.09
N MET A 317 -4.07 -7.66 -28.37
CA MET A 317 -4.73 -6.44 -28.85
C MET A 317 -3.87 -5.66 -29.86
N CYS A 318 -2.56 -5.91 -29.86
CA CYS A 318 -1.53 -5.11 -30.52
C CYS A 318 -0.42 -5.98 -31.15
N CYS A 319 -0.80 -7.09 -31.79
CA CYS A 319 0.13 -8.09 -32.33
C CYS A 319 1.19 -7.50 -33.29
N LYS A 320 0.79 -6.60 -34.19
CA LYS A 320 1.71 -5.99 -35.17
C LYS A 320 2.65 -5.00 -34.48
N TYR A 321 2.13 -4.18 -33.57
CA TYR A 321 2.94 -3.26 -32.79
C TYR A 321 3.99 -3.99 -31.93
N CYS A 322 3.59 -5.03 -31.21
CA CYS A 322 4.48 -5.78 -30.32
C CYS A 322 5.55 -6.57 -31.10
N SER A 323 5.17 -7.22 -32.20
CA SER A 323 6.13 -7.90 -33.07
C SER A 323 7.18 -6.95 -33.67
N SER A 324 6.80 -5.70 -33.97
CA SER A 324 7.75 -4.70 -34.46
C SER A 324 8.76 -4.24 -33.41
N GLN A 325 8.40 -4.29 -32.12
CA GLN A 325 9.24 -3.87 -30.99
C GLN A 325 10.20 -4.95 -30.50
N ASP A 326 9.91 -6.23 -30.76
CA ASP A 326 10.82 -7.33 -30.44
C ASP A 326 11.96 -7.45 -31.46
N ASN A 327 11.71 -7.09 -32.72
CA ASN A 327 12.75 -7.10 -33.77
C ASN A 327 13.79 -5.97 -33.64
N SER A 328 13.59 -5.00 -32.75
CA SER A 328 14.56 -3.94 -32.43
C SER A 328 15.40 -4.25 -31.18
N ALA A 329 15.15 -5.37 -30.51
CA ALA A 329 15.82 -5.78 -29.27
C ALA A 329 17.03 -6.72 -29.51
N SER A 330 17.99 -6.32 -30.33
CA SER A 330 19.36 -6.86 -30.28
C SER A 330 20.34 -5.94 -29.53
N HIS A 331 19.82 -4.94 -28.80
CA HIS A 331 20.62 -4.18 -27.84
C HIS A 331 20.58 -4.89 -26.48
N LEU A 332 21.54 -5.78 -26.24
CA LEU A 332 21.98 -6.06 -24.88
C LEU A 332 22.26 -4.72 -24.22
N SER A 333 21.51 -4.39 -23.17
CA SER A 333 21.68 -3.15 -22.42
C SER A 333 23.14 -3.02 -22.03
N LEU A 334 23.82 -2.00 -22.56
CA LEU A 334 25.21 -1.66 -22.20
C LEU A 334 25.36 -1.56 -20.67
N TYR A 335 24.28 -1.27 -19.95
CA TYR A 335 24.21 -1.24 -18.50
C TYR A 335 24.42 -2.62 -17.84
N THR A 336 23.84 -3.68 -18.41
CA THR A 336 24.00 -5.05 -17.89
C THR A 336 25.41 -5.57 -18.15
N ILE A 337 26.01 -5.21 -19.30
CA ILE A 337 27.42 -5.51 -19.61
C ILE A 337 28.35 -4.72 -18.67
N TRP A 338 28.02 -3.46 -18.35
CA TRP A 338 28.83 -2.65 -17.43
C TRP A 338 28.83 -3.19 -16.01
N ILE A 339 27.67 -3.61 -15.48
CA ILE A 339 27.57 -4.22 -14.14
C ILE A 339 28.32 -5.56 -14.09
N TYR A 340 28.17 -6.41 -15.11
CA TYR A 340 28.90 -7.68 -15.16
C TYR A 340 30.42 -7.48 -15.26
N CYS A 341 30.89 -6.54 -16.08
CA CYS A 341 32.31 -6.20 -16.17
C CYS A 341 32.85 -5.63 -14.86
N PHE A 342 32.08 -4.78 -14.17
CA PHE A 342 32.50 -4.20 -12.90
C PHE A 342 32.58 -5.23 -11.78
N CYS A 343 31.61 -6.16 -11.71
CA CYS A 343 31.63 -7.25 -10.75
C CYS A 343 32.80 -8.22 -10.99
N ILE A 344 33.09 -8.59 -12.24
CA ILE A 344 34.20 -9.51 -12.56
C ILE A 344 35.57 -8.87 -12.25
N VAL A 345 35.77 -7.59 -12.59
CA VAL A 345 37.02 -6.89 -12.27
C VAL A 345 37.21 -6.74 -10.76
N PHE A 346 36.13 -6.47 -10.02
CA PHE A 346 36.19 -6.36 -8.56
C PHE A 346 36.50 -7.70 -7.89
N PHE A 347 35.90 -8.81 -8.36
CA PHE A 347 36.21 -10.15 -7.85
C PHE A 347 37.63 -10.61 -8.19
N LEU A 348 38.15 -10.27 -9.36
CA LEU A 348 39.55 -10.58 -9.72
C LEU A 348 40.55 -9.74 -8.94
N TYR A 349 40.24 -8.46 -8.68
CA TYR A 349 41.09 -7.57 -7.88
C TYR A 349 41.20 -7.98 -6.41
N ILE A 350 40.11 -8.51 -5.82
CA ILE A 350 40.15 -9.07 -4.46
C ILE A 350 40.98 -10.36 -4.42
N LYS A 351 40.94 -11.18 -5.47
CA LYS A 351 41.66 -12.46 -5.48
C LYS A 351 43.18 -12.31 -5.62
N THR A 352 43.66 -11.22 -6.22
CA THR A 352 45.10 -10.97 -6.41
C THR A 352 45.79 -10.22 -5.27
N ASN A 353 45.04 -9.69 -4.29
CA ASN A 353 45.60 -8.96 -3.14
C ASN A 353 45.59 -9.79 -1.84
N VAL A 354 45.31 -11.09 -1.92
CA VAL A 354 45.23 -12.01 -0.76
C VAL A 354 46.34 -13.09 -0.80
N TYR A 355 47.41 -12.88 -1.56
CA TYR A 355 48.62 -13.72 -1.51
C TYR A 355 49.89 -12.90 -1.39
#